data_AF-A0A2Z6NBF7-F1
#
_entry.id   AF-A0A2Z6NBF7-F1
#
_cell.length_a   1.000
_cell.length_b   1.000
_cell.length_c   1.000
_cell.angle_alpha   90.00
_cell.angle_beta   90.00
_cell.angle_gamma   90.00
#
_symmetry.space_group_name_H-M   'P 1'
#
loop_
_entity.id
_entity.type
_entity.pdbx_description
1 polymer ?
#
loop_
_entity_poly.entity_id
_entity_poly.type
_entity_poly.pdbx_seq_one_letter_code
_entity_poly.pdbx_strand_id
1 'polypeptide(L)'
;MTTSYPIVDSLPVGFRFRPTDEELVNHYLKNKLLGNDSSVIAEVDFCKFEPWELPAISMIKSHDPEWFFLCPRDYKYAKSKKINRATKCGFWKPTGKDRNIKIRGTNNVIGTKKTLVYYKGRAPHDVKTNWVMHEYDNVTFEDNQDLA
;
A
#
# COMPACT_ATOMS: atom_id res chain seq x y z
N MET A 1 0.94 -21.22 24.22
CA MET A 1 1.32 -20.38 23.07
C MET A 1 0.47 -19.13 23.16
N THR A 2 1.06 -18.01 23.60
CA THR A 2 0.35 -16.73 23.77
C THR A 2 0.17 -16.10 22.40
N THR A 3 -1.02 -16.21 21.83
CA THR A 3 -1.42 -15.37 20.70
C THR A 3 -1.56 -13.94 21.22
N SER A 4 -0.54 -13.11 21.00
CA SER A 4 -0.62 -11.68 21.27
C SER A 4 -1.63 -11.08 20.29
N TYR A 5 -2.79 -10.66 20.80
CA TYR A 5 -3.73 -9.85 20.05
C TYR A 5 -3.02 -8.57 19.59
N PRO A 6 -3.29 -8.06 18.37
CA PRO A 6 -2.73 -6.80 17.93
C PRO A 6 -3.12 -5.70 18.93
N ILE A 7 -2.17 -4.84 19.27
CA ILE A 7 -2.21 -3.80 20.33
C ILE A 7 -3.45 -2.88 20.26
N VAL A 8 -4.17 -2.88 19.13
CA VAL A 8 -5.32 -2.03 18.82
C VAL A 8 -6.52 -2.20 19.77
N ASP A 9 -6.69 -3.36 20.41
CA ASP A 9 -7.84 -3.61 21.30
C ASP A 9 -7.71 -2.93 22.68
N SER A 10 -6.56 -2.32 22.98
CA SER A 10 -6.27 -1.67 24.26
C SER A 10 -6.15 -0.14 24.18
N LEU A 11 -6.38 0.45 22.99
CA LEU A 11 -6.25 1.89 22.81
C LEU A 11 -7.48 2.64 23.34
N PRO A 12 -7.29 3.85 23.91
CA PRO A 12 -8.41 4.68 24.33
C PRO A 12 -9.35 4.99 23.17
N VAL A 13 -10.63 5.18 23.49
CA VAL A 13 -11.65 5.56 22.51
C VAL A 13 -11.19 6.80 21.74
N GLY A 14 -11.25 6.73 20.41
CA GLY A 14 -10.85 7.82 19.51
C GLY A 14 -9.46 7.69 18.92
N PHE A 15 -8.58 6.85 19.48
CA PHE A 15 -7.31 6.52 18.83
C PHE A 15 -7.54 5.67 17.58
N ARG A 16 -6.88 6.06 16.49
CA ARG A 16 -6.98 5.39 15.18
C ARG A 16 -5.64 5.40 14.50
N PHE A 17 -5.43 4.41 13.63
CA PHE A 17 -4.30 4.39 12.73
C PHE A 17 -4.53 5.40 11.60
N ARG A 18 -3.94 6.59 11.73
CA ARG A 18 -4.04 7.71 10.77
C ARG A 18 -2.65 8.27 10.45
N PRO A 19 -1.74 7.47 9.85
CA PRO A 19 -0.40 7.92 9.54
C PRO A 19 -0.43 8.98 8.43
N THR A 20 0.53 9.88 8.46
CA THR A 20 0.85 10.79 7.37
C THR A 20 1.55 10.06 6.22
N ASP A 21 1.55 10.66 5.02
CA ASP A 21 2.30 10.13 3.87
C ASP A 21 3.80 9.95 4.19
N GLU A 22 4.37 10.83 5.02
CA GLU A 22 5.75 10.72 5.49
C GLU A 22 5.95 9.51 6.42
N GLU A 23 5.07 9.31 7.40
CA GLU A 23 5.16 8.16 8.33
C GLU A 23 5.01 6.84 7.59
N LEU A 24 4.09 6.75 6.62
CA LEU A 24 3.94 5.57 5.77
C LEU A 24 5.25 5.16 5.09
N VAL A 25 5.99 6.13 4.54
CA VAL A 25 7.23 5.87 3.81
C VAL A 25 8.44 5.73 4.73
N ASN A 26 8.66 6.70 5.61
CA ASN A 26 9.89 6.82 6.39
C ASN A 26 9.90 5.94 7.65
N HIS A 27 8.72 5.51 8.12
CA HIS A 27 8.61 4.59 9.26
C HIS A 27 8.20 3.20 8.79
N TYR A 28 6.98 3.02 8.30
CA TYR A 28 6.44 1.67 8.03
C TYR A 28 7.16 0.96 6.88
N LEU A 29 7.19 1.59 5.69
CA LEU A 29 7.80 0.98 4.51
C LEU A 29 9.32 0.83 4.67
N LYS A 30 10.01 1.87 5.16
CA LYS A 30 11.45 1.83 5.44
C LYS A 30 11.82 0.71 6.43
N ASN A 31 11.09 0.56 7.54
CA ASN A 31 11.38 -0.50 8.50
C ASN A 31 11.18 -1.89 7.91
N LYS A 32 10.15 -2.09 7.08
CA LYS A 32 9.97 -3.35 6.35
C LYS A 32 11.15 -3.66 5.44
N LEU A 33 11.63 -2.67 4.68
CA LEU A 33 12.77 -2.83 3.76
C LEU A 33 14.09 -3.10 4.49
N LEU A 34 14.23 -2.63 5.73
CA LEU A 34 15.37 -2.92 6.61
C LEU A 34 15.24 -4.26 7.35
N GLY A 35 14.17 -5.03 7.15
CA GLY A 35 13.92 -6.30 7.83
C GLY A 35 13.49 -6.15 9.29
N ASN A 36 13.05 -4.97 9.72
CA ASN A 36 12.56 -4.73 11.07
C ASN A 36 11.06 -5.02 11.15
N ASP A 37 10.71 -6.25 11.53
CA ASP A 37 9.38 -6.86 11.36
C ASP A 37 8.34 -6.50 12.46
N SER A 38 8.36 -5.26 12.93
CA SER A 38 7.42 -4.73 13.94
C SER A 38 6.18 -4.05 13.32
N SER A 39 5.91 -4.27 12.03
CA SER A 39 4.84 -3.59 11.31
C SER A 39 3.46 -4.12 11.69
N VAL A 40 2.58 -3.21 12.11
CA VAL A 40 1.13 -3.48 12.29
C VAL A 40 0.37 -3.62 10.97
N ILE A 41 1.03 -3.34 9.85
CA ILE A 41 0.48 -3.43 8.49
C ILE A 41 0.78 -4.84 7.93
N ALA A 42 -0.26 -5.53 7.48
CA ALA A 42 -0.17 -6.88 6.94
C ALA A 42 0.55 -6.91 5.58
N GLU A 43 1.34 -7.95 5.34
CA GLU A 43 1.91 -8.23 4.01
C GLU A 43 0.93 -9.04 3.17
N VAL A 44 0.52 -8.50 2.03
CA VAL A 44 -0.49 -9.08 1.15
C VAL A 44 -0.09 -8.87 -0.30
N ASP A 45 -0.13 -9.94 -1.09
CA ASP A 45 -0.09 -9.82 -2.55
C ASP A 45 -1.43 -9.25 -3.03
N PHE A 46 -1.43 -7.95 -3.23
CA PHE A 46 -2.63 -7.18 -3.49
C PHE A 46 -3.34 -7.61 -4.79
N CYS A 47 -2.61 -8.11 -5.79
CA CYS A 47 -3.20 -8.49 -7.08
C CYS A 47 -4.05 -9.77 -7.01
N LYS A 48 -3.91 -10.54 -5.94
CA LYS A 48 -4.69 -11.76 -5.71
C LYS A 48 -6.09 -11.51 -5.16
N PHE A 49 -6.38 -10.28 -4.71
CA PHE A 49 -7.63 -9.94 -4.05
C PHE A 49 -8.39 -8.87 -4.81
N GLU A 50 -9.71 -8.97 -4.75
CA GLU A 50 -10.58 -7.89 -5.17
C GLU A 50 -10.68 -6.83 -4.08
N PRO A 51 -10.92 -5.56 -4.43
CA PRO A 51 -10.90 -4.47 -3.45
C PRO A 51 -11.89 -4.65 -2.30
N TRP A 52 -13.06 -5.28 -2.56
CA TRP A 52 -14.06 -5.56 -1.53
C TRP A 52 -13.70 -6.73 -0.60
N GLU A 53 -12.66 -7.50 -0.91
CA GLU A 53 -12.14 -8.58 -0.05
C GLU A 53 -11.07 -8.05 0.92
N LEU A 54 -10.39 -6.97 0.55
CA LEU A 54 -9.31 -6.36 1.35
C LEU A 54 -9.72 -5.99 2.78
N PRO A 55 -10.90 -5.41 3.06
CA PRO A 55 -11.28 -5.05 4.42
C PRO A 55 -11.25 -6.24 5.39
N ALA A 56 -11.63 -7.43 4.92
CA ALA A 56 -11.69 -8.64 5.74
C ALA A 56 -10.31 -9.14 6.18
N ILE A 57 -9.28 -8.92 5.35
CA ILE A 57 -7.91 -9.38 5.59
C ILE A 57 -7.01 -8.32 6.23
N SER A 58 -7.53 -7.12 6.52
CA SER A 58 -6.76 -6.09 7.20
C SER A 58 -6.50 -6.45 8.67
N MET A 59 -5.24 -6.30 9.09
CA MET A 59 -4.83 -6.45 10.50
C MET A 59 -5.22 -5.25 11.36
N ILE A 60 -5.26 -4.06 10.77
CA ILE A 60 -5.63 -2.82 11.47
C ILE A 60 -7.15 -2.76 11.51
N LYS A 61 -7.73 -2.97 12.70
CA LYS A 61 -9.17 -2.86 12.90
C LYS A 61 -9.54 -1.38 13.04
N SER A 62 -10.35 -0.89 12.11
CA SER A 62 -10.88 0.47 12.12
C SER A 62 -12.27 0.49 11.49
N HIS A 63 -13.09 1.45 11.91
CA HIS A 63 -14.35 1.78 11.25
C HIS A 63 -14.16 2.76 10.08
N ASP A 64 -12.94 3.25 9.87
CA ASP A 64 -12.62 4.09 8.72
C ASP A 64 -12.65 3.25 7.43
N PRO A 65 -13.09 3.80 6.28
CA PRO A 65 -13.09 3.12 5.00
C PRO A 65 -11.68 3.12 4.36
N GLU A 66 -10.67 2.81 5.16
CA GLU A 66 -9.25 2.85 4.80
C GLU A 66 -8.53 1.64 5.40
N TRP A 67 -7.76 0.95 4.56
CA TRP A 67 -7.04 -0.26 4.93
C TRP A 67 -5.63 -0.20 4.37
N PHE A 68 -4.67 -0.63 5.17
CA PHE A 68 -3.25 -0.54 4.85
C PHE A 68 -2.68 -1.94 4.64
N PHE A 69 -1.84 -2.07 3.62
CA PHE A 69 -1.15 -3.30 3.26
C PHE A 69 0.26 -2.98 2.80
N LEU A 70 1.20 -3.88 3.13
CA LEU A 70 2.50 -3.96 2.51
C LEU A 70 2.38 -4.97 1.36
N CYS A 71 2.79 -4.59 0.17
CA CYS A 71 2.74 -5.47 -0.98
C CYS A 71 4.16 -5.73 -1.47
N PRO A 72 4.59 -7.02 -1.57
CA PRO A 72 5.76 -7.36 -2.35
C PRO A 72 5.60 -6.80 -3.77
N ARG A 73 6.68 -6.30 -4.36
CA ARG A 73 6.62 -5.86 -5.76
C ARG A 73 6.43 -7.07 -6.67
N ASP A 74 5.21 -7.27 -7.16
CA ASP A 74 4.91 -8.26 -8.20
C ASP A 74 5.16 -7.64 -9.59
N TYR A 75 6.31 -7.98 -10.15
CA TYR A 75 6.68 -7.59 -11.50
C TYR A 75 6.01 -8.54 -12.50
N LYS A 76 5.27 -7.97 -13.47
CA LYS A 76 4.51 -8.71 -14.49
C LYS A 76 5.36 -9.73 -15.27
N TYR A 77 6.68 -9.53 -15.32
CA TYR A 77 7.67 -10.47 -15.86
C TYR A 77 8.97 -10.37 -15.05
N ALA A 78 9.77 -11.44 -15.01
CA ALA A 78 11.04 -11.51 -14.27
C ALA A 78 12.06 -10.39 -14.60
N LYS A 79 11.91 -9.69 -15.73
CA LYS A 79 12.77 -8.55 -16.14
C LYS A 79 11.99 -7.25 -16.37
N SER A 80 10.70 -7.19 -16.01
CA SER A 80 9.87 -6.01 -16.31
C SER A 80 9.70 -5.12 -15.10
N LYS A 81 9.93 -3.81 -15.26
CA LYS A 81 9.55 -2.80 -14.25
C LYS A 81 8.03 -2.55 -14.19
N LYS A 82 7.20 -3.29 -14.95
CA LYS A 82 5.73 -3.14 -14.93
C LYS A 82 5.14 -3.96 -13.79
N ILE A 83 4.61 -3.27 -12.79
CA ILE A 83 3.83 -3.86 -11.70
C ILE A 83 2.54 -4.46 -12.30
N ASN A 84 2.24 -5.71 -11.94
CA ASN A 84 0.95 -6.30 -12.27
C ASN A 84 -0.15 -5.56 -11.50
N ARG A 85 -1.25 -5.22 -12.17
CA ARG A 85 -2.36 -4.48 -11.58
C ARG A 85 -3.70 -5.09 -11.95
N ALA A 86 -3.70 -6.30 -12.52
CA ALA A 86 -4.90 -7.03 -12.86
C ALA A 86 -5.27 -7.96 -11.69
N THR A 87 -6.55 -7.97 -11.32
CA THR A 87 -7.12 -8.97 -10.43
C THR A 87 -7.96 -9.95 -11.25
N LYS A 88 -8.59 -10.93 -10.60
CA LYS A 88 -9.41 -11.94 -11.29
C LYS A 88 -10.56 -11.29 -12.07
N CYS A 89 -11.25 -10.33 -11.46
CA CYS A 89 -12.47 -9.73 -11.97
C CYS A 89 -12.29 -8.30 -12.50
N GLY A 90 -11.13 -7.66 -12.31
CA GLY A 90 -10.92 -6.27 -12.70
C GLY A 90 -9.44 -5.89 -12.81
N PHE A 91 -9.16 -4.60 -12.74
CA PHE A 91 -7.79 -4.08 -12.79
C PHE A 91 -7.73 -2.68 -12.17
N TRP A 92 -6.53 -2.31 -11.71
CA TRP A 92 -6.21 -0.99 -11.19
C TRP A 92 -5.59 -0.11 -12.25
N LYS A 93 -6.15 1.09 -12.41
CA LYS A 93 -5.68 2.09 -13.37
C LYS A 93 -5.18 3.34 -12.65
N PRO A 94 -3.94 3.78 -12.91
CA PRO A 94 -3.44 5.06 -12.40
C PRO A 94 -4.35 6.22 -12.80
N THR A 95 -4.51 7.18 -11.90
CA THR A 95 -5.28 8.40 -12.12
C THR A 95 -4.59 9.60 -11.48
N GLY A 96 -4.70 10.76 -12.14
CA GLY A 96 -4.06 11.98 -11.68
C GLY A 96 -2.53 11.98 -11.84
N LYS A 97 -1.89 12.97 -11.22
CA LYS A 97 -0.44 13.13 -11.21
C LYS A 97 0.15 12.54 -9.93
N ASP A 98 1.23 11.78 -10.09
CA ASP A 98 2.03 11.26 -8.98
C ASP A 98 2.54 12.40 -8.10
N ARG A 99 2.55 12.18 -6.78
CA ARG A 99 2.99 13.18 -5.79
C ARG A 99 4.29 12.72 -5.14
N ASN A 100 5.22 13.65 -4.99
CA ASN A 100 6.43 13.41 -4.19
C ASN A 100 6.10 13.53 -2.71
N ILE A 101 6.62 12.60 -1.91
CA ILE A 101 6.55 12.62 -0.46
C ILE A 101 7.89 13.13 0.04
N LYS A 102 7.85 14.18 0.86
CA LYS A 102 9.04 14.84 1.42
C LYS A 102 9.05 14.73 2.94
N ILE A 103 10.24 14.73 3.53
CA ILE A 103 10.39 14.90 4.98
C ILE A 103 9.93 16.31 5.36
N ARG A 104 9.04 16.40 6.35
CA ARG A 104 8.50 17.68 6.83
C ARG A 104 9.64 18.65 7.20
N GLY A 105 9.53 19.88 6.70
CA GLY A 105 10.53 20.93 6.95
C GLY A 105 11.77 20.85 6.06
N THR A 106 11.83 19.90 5.12
CA THR A 106 12.94 19.76 4.17
C THR A 106 12.44 19.68 2.72
N ASN A 107 13.38 19.74 1.77
CA ASN A 107 13.09 19.47 0.36
C ASN A 107 13.43 18.02 -0.07
N ASN A 108 13.82 17.18 0.87
CA ASN A 108 14.30 15.83 0.58
C ASN A 108 13.11 14.92 0.26
N VAL A 109 13.08 14.40 -0.97
CA VAL A 109 12.06 13.44 -1.43
C VAL A 109 12.44 12.05 -0.94
N ILE A 110 11.52 11.39 -0.24
CA ILE A 110 11.71 10.06 0.34
C ILE A 110 10.83 9.00 -0.32
N GLY A 111 9.82 9.41 -1.08
CA GLY A 111 8.96 8.48 -1.79
C GLY A 111 8.04 9.15 -2.80
N THR A 112 7.23 8.33 -3.46
CA THR A 112 6.16 8.77 -4.33
C THR A 112 4.82 8.19 -3.89
N LYS A 113 3.74 8.92 -4.16
CA LYS A 113 2.35 8.49 -3.97
C LYS A 113 1.65 8.49 -5.32
N LYS A 114 1.25 7.32 -5.79
CA LYS A 114 0.40 7.15 -6.98
C LYS A 114 -1.02 6.88 -6.54
N THR A 115 -2.00 7.42 -7.26
CA THR A 115 -3.41 7.14 -7.00
C THR A 115 -3.96 6.26 -8.11
N LEU A 116 -4.64 5.19 -7.74
CA LEU A 116 -5.23 4.25 -8.68
C LEU A 116 -6.71 4.09 -8.39
N VAL A 117 -7.49 3.85 -9.45
CA VAL A 117 -8.91 3.52 -9.36
C VAL A 117 -9.12 2.13 -9.93
N TYR A 118 -9.94 1.34 -9.25
CA TYR A 118 -10.29 0.01 -9.70
C TYR A 118 -11.43 0.04 -10.73
N TYR A 119 -11.26 -0.75 -11.78
CA TYR A 119 -12.25 -1.00 -12.81
C TYR A 119 -12.66 -2.48 -12.76
N LYS A 120 -13.97 -2.75 -12.65
CA LYS A 120 -14.52 -4.10 -12.66
C LYS A 120 -14.81 -4.51 -14.11
N GLY A 121 -14.47 -5.75 -14.46
CA GLY A 121 -14.66 -6.31 -15.79
C GLY A 121 -13.40 -6.20 -16.66
N ARG A 122 -13.62 -6.30 -17.96
CA ARG A 122 -12.58 -6.17 -19.00
C ARG A 122 -13.13 -5.32 -20.13
N ALA A 123 -12.23 -4.67 -20.85
CA ALA A 123 -12.58 -3.92 -22.04
C ALA A 123 -13.40 -4.78 -23.02
N PRO A 124 -14.42 -4.23 -23.69
CA PRO A 124 -14.87 -2.83 -23.63
C PRO A 124 -15.92 -2.53 -22.54
N HIS A 125 -16.26 -3.49 -21.68
CA HIS A 125 -17.37 -3.39 -20.71
C HIS A 125 -16.90 -3.12 -19.28
N ASP A 126 -15.69 -2.58 -19.10
CA ASP A 126 -15.17 -2.28 -17.78
C ASP A 126 -15.89 -1.09 -17.14
N VAL A 127 -16.20 -1.21 -15.85
CA VAL A 127 -16.94 -0.21 -15.09
C VAL A 127 -16.04 0.35 -13.99
N LYS A 128 -15.85 1.67 -14.01
CA LYS A 128 -15.14 2.40 -12.95
C LYS A 128 -15.88 2.21 -11.62
N THR A 129 -15.14 1.87 -10.57
CA THR A 129 -15.69 1.75 -9.21
C THR A 129 -15.23 2.91 -8.33
N ASN A 130 -15.73 2.96 -7.09
CA ASN A 130 -15.31 3.93 -6.07
C ASN A 130 -14.10 3.47 -5.25
N TRP A 131 -13.54 2.29 -5.56
CA TRP A 131 -12.36 1.79 -4.88
C TRP A 131 -11.12 2.52 -5.37
N VAL A 132 -10.41 3.14 -4.42
CA VAL A 132 -9.20 3.91 -4.63
C VAL A 132 -8.06 3.25 -3.87
N MET A 133 -6.89 3.20 -4.50
CA MET A 133 -5.64 2.79 -3.87
C MET A 133 -4.66 3.95 -3.91
N HIS A 134 -3.95 4.16 -2.82
CA HIS A 134 -2.73 4.96 -2.79
C HIS A 134 -1.53 4.02 -2.71
N GLU A 135 -0.78 3.95 -3.80
CA GLU A 135 0.46 3.17 -3.90
C GLU A 135 1.62 4.06 -3.47
N TYR A 136 2.39 3.60 -2.48
CA TYR A 136 3.50 4.32 -1.89
C TYR A 136 4.80 3.58 -2.20
N ASP A 137 5.74 4.26 -2.86
CA ASP A 137 7.06 3.73 -3.19
C ASP A 137 8.15 4.53 -2.46
N ASN A 138 9.16 3.83 -1.94
CA ASN A 138 10.33 4.47 -1.33
C ASN A 138 11.44 4.64 -2.37
N VAL A 139 11.70 5.88 -2.79
CA VAL A 139 12.70 6.18 -3.84
C VAL A 139 14.14 5.92 -3.38
N THR A 140 14.43 6.05 -2.07
CA THR A 140 15.80 5.84 -1.57
C THR A 140 16.27 4.39 -1.68
N PHE A 141 15.35 3.43 -1.77
CA PHE A 141 15.67 2.02 -2.00
C PHE A 141 15.56 1.61 -3.48
N GLU A 142 14.93 2.43 -4.33
CA GLU A 142 14.91 2.19 -5.78
C GLU A 142 16.30 2.40 -6.40
N ASP A 143 16.99 3.47 -6.01
CA ASP A 143 18.34 3.78 -6.52
C ASP A 143 19.39 2.73 -6.11
N ASN A 144 19.17 2.02 -4.99
CA ASN A 144 20.10 1.00 -4.49
C ASN A 144 19.91 -0.39 -5.16
N GLN A 145 18.81 -0.63 -5.88
CA GLN A 145 18.59 -1.88 -6.62
C GLN A 145 19.06 -1.81 -8.08
N ASP A 146 19.26 -0.61 -8.63
CA ASP A 146 19.86 -0.43 -9.97
C ASP A 146 21.41 -0.42 -9.93
N LEU A 147 22.03 -0.65 -8.76
CA LEU A 147 23.49 -0.70 -8.54
C LEU A 147 24.04 -2.10 -8.15
N ALA A 148 23.21 -3.15 -8.23
CA ALA A 148 23.59 -4.53 -7.92
C ALA A 148 23.49 -5.46 -9.14
#